data_AF-A0A9E1IJU6-F1
#
_entry.id   AF-A0A9E1IJU6-F1
#
_cell.length_a   1.000
_cell.length_b   1.000
_cell.length_c   1.000
_cell.angle_alpha   90.00
_cell.angle_beta   90.00
_cell.angle_gamma   90.00
#
_symmetry.space_group_name_H-M   'P 1'
#
loop_
_entity.id
_entity.type
_entity.pdbx_description
1 polymer ?
#
loop_
_entity_poly.entity_id
_entity_poly.type
_entity_poly.pdbx_seq_one_letter_code
_entity_poly.pdbx_strand_id
1 'polypeptide(L)'
;MLLFRMATLLSLLTGCPYVFSPPDLNNVDADGDGFGEANGDCNDSDATIFPDAPELCDGLRNNCLASNGLADDEVDDDGDGYVECAIDRRGWQGFAISGGGDCDDTNDVIGQRTFPGVAAKDGLDCLKDLDMDEYGDANPKALGVGAGSDCNDDSSAVFPGGLESDIDGLDNNCDSVIDHIWLKDAFARFDGIAPYDQAGQAVAGVGDINGDSYGDFAVGSSRAGLYAGEVYLILGSGGLSSASLASADARIAGEAPGDSAGYFVSSAGDVDADGYDDLFIGAPAESTAANNAGAAYLVMGSALGVSLNNLSQAEAKLLGEGKKHSAGDYLSSAGDVNGDGLDDLLIGAPGAFDTGAAYLVLG
;
A
#
# COMPACT_ATOMS: atom_id res chain seq x y z
N MET A 1 -76.10 31.10 -25.62
CA MET A 1 -77.23 30.37 -26.24
C MET A 1 -76.95 28.88 -26.04
N LEU A 2 -77.80 28.22 -25.24
CA LEU A 2 -77.90 26.79 -24.89
C LEU A 2 -76.64 26.13 -24.26
N LEU A 3 -76.61 25.82 -22.96
CA LEU A 3 -77.31 24.75 -22.21
C LEU A 3 -77.09 23.34 -22.78
N PHE A 4 -76.34 22.50 -22.05
CA PHE A 4 -76.92 21.32 -21.40
C PHE A 4 -76.18 21.00 -20.09
N ARG A 5 -76.95 20.89 -19.01
CA ARG A 5 -76.60 20.43 -17.67
C ARG A 5 -77.44 19.17 -17.38
N MET A 6 -76.99 18.42 -16.35
CA MET A 6 -77.67 17.37 -15.56
C MET A 6 -77.36 15.91 -15.95
N ALA A 7 -77.10 14.97 -15.04
CA ALA A 7 -76.85 15.02 -13.59
C ALA A 7 -76.38 13.62 -13.06
N THR A 8 -75.51 13.63 -12.04
CA THR A 8 -75.43 12.78 -10.82
C THR A 8 -75.66 11.26 -10.81
N LEU A 9 -74.69 10.51 -10.24
CA LEU A 9 -74.83 9.60 -9.07
C LEU A 9 -73.40 9.17 -8.60
N LEU A 10 -72.90 9.61 -7.43
CA LEU A 10 -72.86 8.89 -6.14
C LEU A 10 -71.75 7.82 -6.09
N SER A 11 -70.52 8.20 -5.72
CA SER A 11 -69.85 8.07 -4.40
C SER A 11 -69.31 6.68 -4.06
N LEU A 12 -68.09 6.69 -3.49
CA LEU A 12 -67.35 5.61 -2.82
C LEU A 12 -66.51 4.72 -3.73
N LEU A 13 -65.22 5.07 -3.83
CA LEU A 13 -64.07 4.15 -3.79
C LEU A 13 -62.85 5.01 -3.42
N THR A 14 -62.86 5.49 -2.17
CA THR A 14 -61.64 5.86 -1.47
C THR A 14 -60.98 4.53 -1.09
N GLY A 15 -59.99 4.11 -1.87
CA GLY A 15 -59.38 2.78 -1.69
C GLY A 15 -57.88 2.71 -1.94
N CYS A 16 -57.32 3.47 -2.89
CA CYS A 16 -55.90 3.36 -3.17
C CYS A 16 -55.26 4.74 -3.39
N PRO A 17 -54.35 5.20 -2.49
CA PRO A 17 -53.62 6.45 -2.67
C PRO A 17 -52.49 6.36 -3.72
N TYR A 18 -52.15 5.16 -4.19
CA TYR A 18 -51.07 4.96 -5.17
C TYR A 18 -51.64 4.42 -6.49
N VAL A 19 -51.73 5.31 -7.48
CA VAL A 19 -52.16 4.96 -8.83
C VAL A 19 -50.92 4.54 -9.62
N PHE A 20 -50.42 3.31 -9.41
CA PHE A 20 -49.31 2.77 -10.22
C PHE A 20 -49.76 2.10 -11.52
N SER A 21 -51.06 1.88 -11.69
CA SER A 21 -51.65 1.35 -12.93
C SER A 21 -52.92 2.12 -13.33
N PRO A 22 -53.24 2.21 -14.64
CA PRO A 22 -54.53 2.74 -15.08
C PRO A 22 -55.65 1.84 -14.56
N PRO A 23 -56.78 2.39 -14.10
CA PRO A 23 -57.83 1.62 -13.43
C PRO A 23 -58.32 0.45 -14.31
N ASP A 24 -58.11 -0.78 -13.83
CA ASP A 24 -58.63 -1.99 -14.44
C ASP A 24 -60.13 -2.12 -14.14
N LEU A 25 -60.94 -1.71 -15.10
CA LEU A 25 -62.40 -1.77 -15.02
C LEU A 25 -62.96 -3.20 -15.10
N ASN A 26 -62.12 -4.22 -15.31
CA ASN A 26 -62.54 -5.62 -15.46
C ASN A 26 -62.21 -6.51 -14.24
N ASN A 27 -61.53 -5.98 -13.21
CA ASN A 27 -61.15 -6.70 -11.97
C ASN A 27 -60.45 -8.04 -12.26
N VAL A 28 -59.44 -8.01 -13.12
CA VAL A 28 -58.64 -9.17 -13.48
C VAL A 28 -57.44 -9.22 -12.53
N ASP A 29 -57.42 -10.25 -11.67
CA ASP A 29 -56.26 -10.64 -10.85
C ASP A 29 -55.06 -10.95 -11.77
N ALA A 30 -54.13 -10.00 -11.88
CA ALA A 30 -53.05 -10.03 -12.85
C ALA A 30 -51.74 -10.64 -12.32
N ASP A 31 -51.54 -10.65 -11.01
CA ASP A 31 -50.37 -11.26 -10.36
C ASP A 31 -50.66 -12.63 -9.70
N GLY A 32 -51.94 -13.00 -9.56
CA GLY A 32 -52.40 -14.32 -9.16
C GLY A 32 -52.50 -14.53 -7.65
N ASP A 33 -52.56 -13.47 -6.84
CA ASP A 33 -52.70 -13.58 -5.37
C ASP A 33 -54.15 -13.81 -4.90
N GLY A 34 -55.12 -13.71 -5.83
CA GLY A 34 -56.54 -13.90 -5.58
C GLY A 34 -57.32 -12.62 -5.32
N PHE A 35 -56.66 -11.47 -5.33
CA PHE A 35 -57.22 -10.13 -5.29
C PHE A 35 -57.03 -9.44 -6.65
N GLY A 36 -57.75 -8.36 -6.86
CA GLY A 36 -57.66 -7.54 -8.06
C GLY A 36 -58.21 -6.17 -7.72
N GLU A 37 -58.00 -5.16 -8.56
CA GLU A 37 -58.22 -3.75 -8.17
C GLU A 37 -59.60 -3.43 -7.54
N ALA A 38 -60.69 -4.08 -7.99
CA ALA A 38 -62.03 -3.84 -7.42
C ALA A 38 -62.30 -4.60 -6.11
N ASN A 39 -61.44 -5.57 -5.76
CA ASN A 39 -61.46 -6.32 -4.50
C ASN A 39 -60.53 -5.71 -3.42
N GLY A 40 -59.93 -4.54 -3.69
CA GLY A 40 -59.14 -3.79 -2.73
C GLY A 40 -57.62 -3.94 -2.89
N ASP A 41 -57.17 -4.69 -3.91
CA ASP A 41 -55.77 -4.76 -4.27
C ASP A 41 -55.22 -3.36 -4.62
N CYS A 42 -54.11 -3.02 -3.97
CA CYS A 42 -53.45 -1.75 -4.17
C CYS A 42 -52.26 -1.82 -5.16
N ASN A 43 -51.82 -3.02 -5.55
CA ASN A 43 -50.85 -3.23 -6.61
C ASN A 43 -51.09 -4.57 -7.33
N ASP A 44 -51.98 -4.54 -8.33
CA ASP A 44 -52.38 -5.67 -9.22
C ASP A 44 -51.27 -6.09 -10.20
N SER A 45 -50.01 -6.01 -9.77
CA SER A 45 -48.83 -6.48 -10.49
C SER A 45 -47.80 -7.13 -9.56
N ASP A 46 -48.08 -7.17 -8.26
CA ASP A 46 -47.22 -7.70 -7.21
C ASP A 46 -48.05 -8.51 -6.21
N ALA A 47 -47.97 -9.84 -6.34
CA ALA A 47 -48.71 -10.81 -5.52
C ALA A 47 -48.38 -10.78 -4.02
N THR A 48 -47.47 -9.91 -3.58
CA THR A 48 -47.16 -9.68 -2.18
C THR A 48 -47.93 -8.50 -1.58
N ILE A 49 -48.66 -7.71 -2.39
CA ILE A 49 -49.29 -6.47 -1.97
C ILE A 49 -50.81 -6.55 -2.17
N PHE A 50 -51.54 -6.94 -1.12
CA PHE A 50 -53.00 -7.11 -1.16
C PHE A 50 -53.66 -6.82 0.21
N PRO A 51 -54.99 -6.65 0.28
CA PRO A 51 -55.68 -6.40 1.54
C PRO A 51 -55.40 -7.48 2.59
N ASP A 52 -55.00 -7.05 3.79
CA ASP A 52 -54.66 -7.93 4.92
C ASP A 52 -53.44 -8.86 4.66
N ALA A 53 -52.61 -8.58 3.65
CA ALA A 53 -51.34 -9.28 3.47
C ALA A 53 -50.46 -9.19 4.73
N PRO A 54 -49.69 -10.24 5.07
CA PRO A 54 -48.62 -10.10 6.05
C PRO A 54 -47.61 -9.06 5.58
N GLU A 55 -47.21 -8.13 6.43
CA GLU A 55 -46.11 -7.22 6.10
C GLU A 55 -44.82 -8.03 5.94
N LEU A 56 -44.14 -7.76 4.84
CA LEU A 56 -42.82 -8.26 4.52
C LEU A 56 -41.89 -7.09 4.80
N CYS A 57 -40.92 -7.24 5.70
CA CYS A 57 -39.97 -6.19 6.06
C CYS A 57 -39.04 -5.82 4.88
N ASP A 58 -39.59 -5.14 3.88
CA ASP A 58 -38.97 -4.80 2.60
C ASP A 58 -39.16 -3.32 2.22
N GLY A 59 -39.66 -2.52 3.18
CA GLY A 59 -39.93 -1.10 3.00
C GLY A 59 -41.18 -0.80 2.15
N LEU A 60 -41.95 -1.81 1.76
CA LEU A 60 -43.22 -1.67 1.06
C LEU A 60 -44.37 -1.94 2.03
N ARG A 61 -45.53 -1.32 1.76
CA ARG A 61 -46.77 -1.65 2.48
C ARG A 61 -47.48 -2.76 1.75
N ASN A 62 -47.42 -3.98 2.27
CA ASN A 62 -48.05 -5.14 1.66
C ASN A 62 -49.56 -5.17 1.90
N ASN A 63 -50.06 -4.71 3.05
CA ASN A 63 -51.46 -4.90 3.47
C ASN A 63 -52.48 -3.88 2.94
N CYS A 64 -52.08 -2.92 2.10
CA CYS A 64 -52.93 -1.89 1.49
C CYS A 64 -53.68 -0.93 2.47
N LEU A 65 -53.33 -0.87 3.76
CA LEU A 65 -54.02 -0.01 4.72
C LEU A 65 -53.55 1.47 4.62
N ALA A 66 -54.40 2.33 4.04
CA ALA A 66 -54.08 3.74 3.77
C ALA A 66 -54.06 4.69 4.99
N SER A 67 -54.37 4.21 6.20
CA SER A 67 -54.66 5.07 7.36
C SER A 67 -53.62 5.10 8.47
N ASN A 68 -52.62 4.24 8.44
CA ASN A 68 -51.41 4.32 9.27
C ASN A 68 -50.23 4.33 8.30
N GLY A 69 -49.11 5.00 8.61
CA GLY A 69 -47.92 4.97 7.75
C GLY A 69 -47.39 3.54 7.53
N LEU A 70 -46.20 3.42 6.92
CA LEU A 70 -45.38 2.22 7.18
C LEU A 70 -45.27 2.07 8.71
N ALA A 71 -45.15 0.83 9.21
CA ALA A 71 -44.86 0.66 10.63
C ALA A 71 -43.55 1.40 10.95
N ASP A 72 -43.43 1.99 12.15
CA ASP A 72 -42.25 2.79 12.50
C ASP A 72 -40.96 1.95 12.37
N ASP A 73 -41.05 0.61 12.44
CA ASP A 73 -39.97 -0.36 12.28
C ASP A 73 -39.74 -0.88 10.84
N GLU A 74 -40.40 -0.28 9.84
CA GLU A 74 -40.28 -0.63 8.41
C GLU A 74 -39.79 0.54 7.54
N VAL A 75 -39.18 1.54 8.17
CA VAL A 75 -38.62 2.69 7.49
C VAL A 75 -37.09 2.59 7.49
N ASP A 76 -36.48 2.82 6.34
CA ASP A 76 -35.04 3.04 6.19
C ASP A 76 -34.72 4.47 6.60
N ASP A 77 -34.57 4.68 7.92
CA ASP A 77 -34.42 6.01 8.52
C ASP A 77 -33.04 6.64 8.22
N ASP A 78 -32.04 5.87 7.78
CA ASP A 78 -30.67 6.33 7.50
C ASP A 78 -30.24 6.27 6.01
N GLY A 79 -31.03 5.61 5.16
CA GLY A 79 -30.88 5.57 3.70
C GLY A 79 -29.83 4.56 3.20
N ASP A 80 -29.46 3.56 4.00
CA ASP A 80 -28.45 2.56 3.66
C ASP A 80 -29.03 1.31 2.94
N GLY A 81 -30.36 1.20 2.88
CA GLY A 81 -31.08 0.11 2.25
C GLY A 81 -31.56 -1.01 3.19
N TYR A 82 -31.49 -0.82 4.51
CA TYR A 82 -31.97 -1.75 5.54
C TYR A 82 -33.11 -1.12 6.42
N VAL A 83 -33.94 -1.94 7.08
CA VAL A 83 -35.10 -1.50 7.91
C VAL A 83 -35.11 -2.17 9.30
N GLU A 84 -35.67 -1.50 10.32
CA GLU A 84 -35.55 -1.77 11.78
C GLU A 84 -36.33 -2.99 12.36
N CYS A 85 -36.86 -3.92 11.55
CA CYS A 85 -37.83 -4.93 12.00
C CYS A 85 -37.34 -5.89 13.12
N ALA A 86 -38.17 -6.08 14.18
CA ALA A 86 -37.92 -7.08 15.22
C ALA A 86 -38.48 -8.50 14.88
N ILE A 87 -37.58 -9.49 14.78
CA ILE A 87 -37.86 -10.91 14.46
C ILE A 87 -39.03 -11.52 15.28
N ASP A 88 -40.08 -12.06 14.61
CA ASP A 88 -41.09 -12.93 15.23
C ASP A 88 -40.57 -14.36 15.49
N ARG A 89 -40.99 -14.95 16.61
CA ARG A 89 -40.70 -16.32 17.07
C ARG A 89 -41.33 -17.43 16.22
N ARG A 90 -41.92 -17.12 15.06
CA ARG A 90 -42.61 -18.09 14.18
C ARG A 90 -41.99 -18.27 12.81
N GLY A 91 -40.89 -17.59 12.50
CA GLY A 91 -40.02 -17.92 11.38
C GLY A 91 -40.42 -17.30 10.05
N TRP A 92 -39.37 -16.78 9.39
CA TRP A 92 -39.32 -16.10 8.10
C TRP A 92 -39.92 -16.92 6.94
N GLN A 93 -40.75 -16.29 6.10
CA GLN A 93 -41.26 -16.87 4.85
C GLN A 93 -41.30 -15.81 3.72
N GLY A 94 -40.18 -15.61 3.04
CA GLY A 94 -40.09 -14.86 1.78
C GLY A 94 -38.64 -14.66 1.30
N PHE A 95 -38.40 -14.61 0.00
CA PHE A 95 -37.15 -14.14 -0.66
C PHE A 95 -37.60 -13.09 -1.70
N ALA A 96 -36.91 -11.98 -2.05
CA ALA A 96 -35.49 -11.66 -1.99
C ALA A 96 -35.20 -10.14 -1.95
N ILE A 97 -34.62 -9.65 -0.86
CA ILE A 97 -33.42 -8.79 -0.75
C ILE A 97 -32.73 -9.24 0.56
N SER A 98 -31.42 -9.13 0.66
CA SER A 98 -30.63 -9.57 1.83
C SER A 98 -30.79 -8.62 3.02
N GLY A 99 -32.01 -8.44 3.54
CA GLY A 99 -32.28 -7.72 4.78
C GLY A 99 -31.92 -8.59 5.99
N GLY A 100 -30.74 -8.37 6.55
CA GLY A 100 -30.43 -8.67 7.95
C GLY A 100 -30.54 -7.36 8.71
N GLY A 101 -31.15 -7.37 9.90
CA GLY A 101 -31.37 -6.16 10.69
C GLY A 101 -30.10 -5.29 10.80
N ASP A 102 -30.31 -3.98 10.88
CA ASP A 102 -29.29 -3.07 11.37
C ASP A 102 -28.84 -3.56 12.76
N CYS A 103 -27.55 -3.50 13.04
CA CYS A 103 -27.03 -4.05 14.28
C CYS A 103 -26.69 -2.97 15.32
N ASP A 104 -27.16 -1.73 15.12
CA ASP A 104 -26.91 -0.60 16.00
C ASP A 104 -28.20 0.20 16.25
N ASP A 105 -29.10 -0.40 17.04
CA ASP A 105 -30.44 0.09 17.44
C ASP A 105 -30.46 1.44 18.21
N THR A 106 -29.38 2.25 18.22
CA THR A 106 -29.28 3.42 19.10
C THR A 106 -28.63 4.70 18.55
N ASN A 107 -28.05 4.73 17.33
CA ASN A 107 -27.24 5.90 16.91
C ASN A 107 -27.26 6.22 15.41
N ASP A 108 -27.88 7.36 15.08
CA ASP A 108 -28.30 7.89 13.77
C ASP A 108 -27.21 8.64 12.96
N VAL A 109 -25.93 8.55 13.35
CA VAL A 109 -24.87 9.41 12.74
C VAL A 109 -23.64 8.62 12.26
N ILE A 110 -23.51 7.33 12.56
CA ILE A 110 -22.34 6.50 12.16
C ILE A 110 -22.77 5.10 11.66
N GLY A 111 -23.96 4.99 11.05
CA GLY A 111 -24.54 3.73 10.58
C GLY A 111 -23.85 3.10 9.34
N GLN A 112 -23.11 3.87 8.54
CA GLN A 112 -22.55 3.39 7.27
C GLN A 112 -21.53 2.24 7.34
N ARG A 113 -21.19 1.75 8.53
CA ARG A 113 -20.15 0.74 8.75
C ARG A 113 -20.53 -0.31 9.80
N THR A 114 -21.82 -0.56 10.04
CA THR A 114 -22.28 -1.56 11.03
C THR A 114 -23.44 -2.40 10.49
N PHE A 115 -23.16 -3.29 9.54
CA PHE A 115 -24.16 -4.23 9.02
C PHE A 115 -23.55 -5.62 8.83
N PRO A 116 -24.36 -6.69 8.86
CA PRO A 116 -23.89 -8.05 8.64
C PRO A 116 -23.10 -8.20 7.33
N GLY A 117 -21.81 -8.56 7.42
CA GLY A 117 -20.94 -8.78 6.27
C GLY A 117 -20.14 -7.55 5.78
N VAL A 118 -20.14 -6.43 6.51
CA VAL A 118 -19.26 -5.28 6.23
C VAL A 118 -17.77 -5.66 6.39
N ALA A 119 -17.43 -6.43 7.43
CA ALA A 119 -16.14 -7.09 7.59
C ALA A 119 -16.16 -8.47 6.90
N ALA A 120 -16.11 -8.46 5.57
CA ALA A 120 -16.36 -9.65 4.73
C ALA A 120 -15.42 -10.84 5.04
N LYS A 121 -14.29 -10.60 5.72
CA LYS A 121 -13.31 -11.62 6.10
C LYS A 121 -13.53 -12.25 7.48
N ASP A 122 -14.29 -11.61 8.37
CA ASP A 122 -14.55 -12.10 9.73
C ASP A 122 -15.92 -12.76 9.92
N GLY A 123 -16.81 -12.63 8.94
CA GLY A 123 -18.05 -13.40 8.88
C GLY A 123 -19.29 -12.55 8.62
N LEU A 124 -20.46 -13.08 9.01
CA LEU A 124 -21.77 -12.41 8.87
C LEU A 124 -22.21 -11.75 10.18
N ASP A 125 -21.31 -11.63 11.15
CA ASP A 125 -21.61 -11.01 12.43
C ASP A 125 -21.65 -9.47 12.28
N CYS A 126 -22.32 -8.81 13.23
CA CYS A 126 -22.60 -7.37 13.25
C CYS A 126 -21.36 -6.54 13.63
N LEU A 127 -20.44 -6.41 12.69
CA LEU A 127 -19.08 -5.91 12.87
C LEU A 127 -18.93 -4.45 12.39
N LYS A 128 -17.95 -3.71 12.94
CA LYS A 128 -17.66 -2.31 12.55
C LYS A 128 -16.33 -2.19 11.83
N ASP A 129 -16.34 -2.04 10.51
CA ASP A 129 -15.15 -1.78 9.69
C ASP A 129 -14.92 -0.25 9.61
N LEU A 130 -14.19 0.33 10.56
CA LEU A 130 -14.07 1.79 10.70
C LEU A 130 -13.07 2.42 9.71
N ASP A 131 -12.08 1.66 9.26
CA ASP A 131 -10.95 2.10 8.44
C ASP A 131 -10.91 1.48 7.03
N MET A 132 -11.92 0.69 6.67
CA MET A 132 -12.20 0.13 5.34
C MET A 132 -11.18 -0.91 4.86
N ASP A 133 -10.66 -1.73 5.77
CA ASP A 133 -9.71 -2.81 5.44
C ASP A 133 -10.36 -4.20 5.28
N GLU A 134 -11.70 -4.26 5.37
CA GLU A 134 -12.55 -5.45 5.33
C GLU A 134 -12.53 -6.32 6.61
N TYR A 135 -11.89 -5.84 7.69
CA TYR A 135 -11.91 -6.38 9.05
C TYR A 135 -12.65 -5.39 10.00
N GLY A 136 -13.02 -5.84 11.19
CA GLY A 136 -13.49 -4.93 12.25
C GLY A 136 -14.30 -5.64 13.31
N ASP A 137 -13.95 -5.54 14.59
CA ASP A 137 -14.62 -6.37 15.59
C ASP A 137 -14.65 -5.82 17.02
N ALA A 138 -15.62 -6.30 17.80
CA ALA A 138 -16.12 -5.65 19.00
C ALA A 138 -15.15 -5.59 20.22
N ASN A 139 -13.85 -5.94 20.09
CA ASN A 139 -12.75 -5.55 21.01
C ASN A 139 -11.37 -6.19 20.64
N PRO A 140 -10.35 -5.40 20.23
CA PRO A 140 -8.96 -5.85 20.22
C PRO A 140 -8.05 -5.07 21.18
N LYS A 141 -7.26 -5.81 21.96
CA LYS A 141 -6.15 -5.30 22.77
C LYS A 141 -5.08 -6.37 22.86
N ALA A 142 -3.90 -6.12 22.31
CA ALA A 142 -2.66 -6.83 22.63
C ALA A 142 -2.71 -7.60 23.98
N LEU A 143 -2.39 -8.90 23.99
CA LEU A 143 -2.61 -9.85 25.10
C LEU A 143 -3.99 -9.71 25.78
N GLY A 144 -5.05 -10.16 25.11
CA GLY A 144 -6.43 -10.01 25.57
C GLY A 144 -7.42 -9.80 24.43
N VAL A 145 -7.14 -10.37 23.25
CA VAL A 145 -7.93 -10.16 22.05
C VAL A 145 -8.94 -11.31 21.86
N GLY A 146 -10.22 -10.96 21.80
CA GLY A 146 -11.34 -11.89 21.54
C GLY A 146 -11.58 -12.06 20.04
N ALA A 147 -12.41 -13.04 19.68
CA ALA A 147 -12.67 -13.41 18.28
C ALA A 147 -13.09 -12.21 17.45
N GLY A 148 -12.42 -12.02 16.28
CA GLY A 148 -12.74 -10.98 15.31
C GLY A 148 -11.67 -10.02 14.78
N SER A 149 -10.50 -9.98 15.40
CA SER A 149 -9.67 -8.76 15.34
C SER A 149 -8.72 -8.60 14.15
N ASP A 150 -8.76 -7.42 13.53
CA ASP A 150 -7.64 -6.52 13.21
C ASP A 150 -6.92 -6.03 14.49
N CYS A 151 -5.60 -5.91 14.52
CA CYS A 151 -4.90 -5.55 15.77
C CYS A 151 -4.91 -4.05 16.08
N ASN A 152 -5.48 -3.23 15.20
CA ASN A 152 -5.63 -1.78 15.37
C ASN A 152 -6.66 -1.17 14.39
N ASP A 153 -7.88 -0.98 14.86
CA ASP A 153 -9.05 -0.46 14.12
C ASP A 153 -8.95 1.03 13.70
N ASP A 154 -7.88 1.71 14.12
CA ASP A 154 -7.61 3.10 13.73
C ASP A 154 -6.65 3.16 12.51
N SER A 155 -6.22 2.02 11.97
CA SER A 155 -5.17 1.94 10.96
C SER A 155 -5.34 0.77 9.99
N SER A 156 -5.79 1.12 8.78
CA SER A 156 -5.95 0.19 7.64
C SER A 156 -4.65 -0.49 7.17
N ALA A 157 -3.51 -0.14 7.77
CA ALA A 157 -2.20 -0.75 7.55
C ALA A 157 -1.85 -1.87 8.54
N VAL A 158 -2.71 -2.17 9.53
CA VAL A 158 -2.42 -3.10 10.63
C VAL A 158 -3.52 -4.15 10.75
N PHE A 159 -3.32 -5.29 10.10
CA PHE A 159 -4.28 -6.40 10.07
C PHE A 159 -3.57 -7.76 10.02
N PRO A 160 -4.20 -8.86 10.49
CA PRO A 160 -3.61 -10.19 10.43
C PRO A 160 -3.17 -10.59 9.02
N GLY A 161 -1.86 -10.85 8.86
CA GLY A 161 -1.28 -11.17 7.55
C GLY A 161 -1.02 -9.96 6.65
N GLY A 162 -1.07 -8.75 7.19
CA GLY A 162 -0.57 -7.52 6.57
C GLY A 162 0.90 -7.61 6.17
N LEU A 163 1.34 -6.65 5.37
CA LEU A 163 2.74 -6.54 4.96
C LEU A 163 3.48 -5.65 5.95
N GLU A 164 4.59 -6.15 6.49
CA GLU A 164 5.59 -5.32 7.14
C GLU A 164 6.54 -4.83 6.04
N SER A 165 6.23 -3.68 5.44
CA SER A 165 7.04 -3.07 4.37
C SER A 165 7.87 -1.88 4.83
N ASP A 166 7.55 -1.34 6.00
CA ASP A 166 8.18 -0.16 6.60
C ASP A 166 8.76 -0.50 7.98
N ILE A 167 9.79 0.23 8.41
CA ILE A 167 10.39 0.08 9.74
C ILE A 167 9.87 1.24 10.61
N ASP A 168 8.61 1.15 11.00
CA ASP A 168 7.91 2.21 11.73
C ASP A 168 7.66 1.84 13.21
N GLY A 169 8.05 0.63 13.62
CA GLY A 169 7.88 0.13 14.98
C GLY A 169 6.48 -0.40 15.25
N LEU A 170 5.66 -0.60 14.21
CA LEU A 170 4.34 -1.21 14.29
C LEU A 170 4.42 -2.69 13.90
N ASP A 171 3.55 -3.50 14.51
CA ASP A 171 3.31 -4.88 14.07
C ASP A 171 2.14 -4.85 13.09
N ASN A 172 2.44 -4.61 11.81
CA ASN A 172 1.43 -4.47 10.76
C ASN A 172 0.69 -5.77 10.44
N ASN A 173 1.23 -6.92 10.84
CA ASN A 173 0.71 -8.24 10.44
C ASN A 173 0.15 -9.07 11.60
N CYS A 174 0.16 -8.53 12.82
CA CYS A 174 -0.35 -9.11 14.05
C CYS A 174 0.36 -10.36 14.55
N ASP A 175 1.57 -10.69 14.09
CA ASP A 175 2.25 -11.92 14.48
C ASP A 175 3.04 -11.79 15.80
N SER A 176 2.94 -10.62 16.46
CA SER A 176 3.68 -10.22 17.66
C SER A 176 5.19 -10.05 17.45
N VAL A 177 5.63 -10.00 16.20
CA VAL A 177 6.93 -9.52 15.77
C VAL A 177 6.75 -8.12 15.18
N ILE A 178 7.67 -7.22 15.50
CA ILE A 178 7.65 -5.84 15.02
C ILE A 178 8.70 -5.70 13.92
N ASP A 179 8.32 -5.08 12.80
CA ASP A 179 9.15 -4.76 11.64
C ASP A 179 9.92 -5.96 11.04
N HIS A 180 9.30 -7.15 10.93
CA HIS A 180 9.91 -8.33 10.30
C HIS A 180 9.72 -8.38 8.78
N ILE A 181 10.36 -7.41 8.12
CA ILE A 181 10.31 -7.25 6.66
C ILE A 181 11.02 -8.41 5.95
N TRP A 182 10.26 -9.23 5.21
CA TRP A 182 10.85 -10.18 4.27
C TRP A 182 11.31 -9.44 3.02
N LEU A 183 12.51 -9.75 2.50
CA LEU A 183 13.04 -9.08 1.29
C LEU A 183 12.15 -9.23 0.04
N LYS A 184 11.23 -10.21 0.01
CA LYS A 184 10.23 -10.35 -1.06
C LYS A 184 9.15 -9.28 -1.03
N ASP A 185 8.96 -8.64 0.12
CA ASP A 185 7.95 -7.63 0.40
C ASP A 185 8.57 -6.23 0.54
N ALA A 186 9.89 -6.10 0.32
CA ALA A 186 10.56 -4.82 0.31
C ALA A 186 9.96 -3.86 -0.73
N PHE A 187 9.89 -2.58 -0.40
CA PHE A 187 9.35 -1.50 -1.25
C PHE A 187 9.83 -1.58 -2.71
N ALA A 188 11.15 -1.80 -2.91
CA ALA A 188 11.74 -1.95 -4.22
C ALA A 188 12.83 -3.02 -4.25
N ARG A 189 12.93 -3.70 -5.39
CA ARG A 189 14.02 -4.64 -5.73
C ARG A 189 14.78 -4.14 -6.95
N PHE A 190 16.11 -4.16 -6.87
CA PHE A 190 17.00 -3.82 -7.98
C PHE A 190 17.75 -5.06 -8.47
N ASP A 191 17.41 -5.53 -9.66
CA ASP A 191 17.94 -6.78 -10.20
C ASP A 191 19.22 -6.56 -11.01
N GLY A 192 20.24 -7.36 -10.71
CA GLY A 192 21.49 -7.41 -11.48
C GLY A 192 21.28 -7.76 -12.96
N ILE A 193 22.24 -7.34 -13.80
CA ILE A 193 22.11 -7.44 -15.26
C ILE A 193 22.43 -8.86 -15.77
N ALA A 194 23.57 -9.43 -15.35
CA ALA A 194 24.02 -10.73 -15.84
C ALA A 194 24.25 -11.74 -14.71
N PRO A 195 24.12 -13.06 -15.00
CA PRO A 195 24.38 -14.11 -14.02
C PRO A 195 25.82 -14.05 -13.50
N TYR A 196 25.99 -14.31 -12.20
CA TYR A 196 27.28 -14.39 -11.51
C TYR A 196 28.08 -13.08 -11.37
N ASP A 197 27.55 -11.95 -11.82
CA ASP A 197 28.20 -10.64 -11.69
C ASP A 197 28.21 -10.11 -10.24
N GLN A 198 27.41 -10.74 -9.35
CA GLN A 198 27.30 -10.41 -7.92
C GLN A 198 26.84 -8.97 -7.65
N ALA A 199 25.92 -8.45 -8.46
CA ALA A 199 25.22 -7.21 -8.14
C ALA A 199 24.58 -7.31 -6.75
N GLY A 200 24.75 -6.26 -5.95
CA GLY A 200 24.29 -6.25 -4.55
C GLY A 200 25.29 -6.84 -3.56
N GLN A 201 26.50 -7.22 -4.00
CA GLN A 201 27.58 -7.61 -3.08
C GLN A 201 27.97 -6.46 -2.14
N ALA A 202 27.94 -5.24 -2.65
CA ALA A 202 28.13 -4.02 -1.88
C ALA A 202 26.98 -3.07 -2.19
N VAL A 203 26.46 -2.42 -1.16
CA VAL A 203 25.43 -1.38 -1.26
C VAL A 203 25.75 -0.27 -0.28
N ALA A 204 25.48 0.98 -0.66
CA ALA A 204 25.61 2.13 0.22
C ALA A 204 24.62 3.22 -0.18
N GLY A 205 24.05 3.90 0.81
CA GLY A 205 23.58 5.27 0.61
C GLY A 205 24.79 6.15 0.36
N VAL A 206 24.75 6.95 -0.70
CA VAL A 206 25.90 7.75 -1.14
C VAL A 206 25.69 9.24 -0.92
N GLY A 207 24.55 9.62 -0.33
CA GLY A 207 24.20 11.01 -0.09
C GLY A 207 23.44 11.61 -1.27
N ASP A 208 23.32 12.93 -1.33
CA ASP A 208 22.71 13.64 -2.45
C ASP A 208 23.80 14.00 -3.47
N ILE A 209 24.03 13.11 -4.43
CA ILE A 209 25.09 13.24 -5.44
C ILE A 209 24.67 14.21 -6.55
N ASN A 210 23.37 14.42 -6.75
CA ASN A 210 22.82 15.21 -7.85
C ASN A 210 22.23 16.58 -7.42
N GLY A 211 22.17 16.85 -6.12
CA GLY A 211 21.70 18.09 -5.49
C GLY A 211 20.18 18.27 -5.52
N ASP A 212 19.40 17.21 -5.61
CA ASP A 212 17.93 17.26 -5.67
C ASP A 212 17.23 17.07 -4.31
N SER A 213 18.02 16.99 -3.24
CA SER A 213 17.63 16.76 -1.84
C SER A 213 17.09 15.37 -1.53
N TYR A 214 17.09 14.44 -2.49
CA TYR A 214 16.87 13.03 -2.21
C TYR A 214 18.21 12.32 -2.01
N GLY A 215 18.25 11.38 -1.08
CA GLY A 215 19.41 10.51 -0.92
C GLY A 215 19.49 9.50 -2.06
N ASP A 216 20.66 9.39 -2.66
CA ASP A 216 21.02 8.44 -3.71
C ASP A 216 21.68 7.20 -3.10
N PHE A 217 21.79 6.14 -3.89
CA PHE A 217 22.49 4.93 -3.48
C PHE A 217 23.25 4.26 -4.63
N ALA A 218 24.30 3.53 -4.26
CA ALA A 218 25.12 2.77 -5.19
C ALA A 218 25.06 1.28 -4.92
N VAL A 219 25.13 0.50 -5.99
CA VAL A 219 25.18 -0.96 -5.96
C VAL A 219 26.45 -1.44 -6.67
N GLY A 220 27.29 -2.16 -5.94
CA GLY A 220 28.52 -2.77 -6.44
C GLY A 220 28.31 -4.16 -7.03
N SER A 221 29.08 -4.47 -8.07
CA SER A 221 29.05 -5.74 -8.80
C SER A 221 30.47 -6.13 -9.22
N SER A 222 31.30 -6.56 -8.27
CA SER A 222 32.75 -6.73 -8.48
C SER A 222 33.16 -7.77 -9.52
N ARG A 223 32.25 -8.66 -9.92
CA ARG A 223 32.53 -9.70 -10.94
C ARG A 223 32.11 -9.33 -12.35
N ALA A 224 31.38 -8.23 -12.52
CA ALA A 224 30.99 -7.72 -13.83
C ALA A 224 32.21 -7.37 -14.69
N GLY A 225 32.02 -7.34 -16.01
CA GLY A 225 33.06 -6.85 -16.95
C GLY A 225 34.37 -7.63 -16.90
N LEU A 226 34.33 -8.97 -16.86
CA LEU A 226 35.52 -9.84 -16.70
C LEU A 226 36.28 -9.57 -15.39
N TYR A 227 35.55 -9.42 -14.28
CA TYR A 227 36.10 -9.03 -12.97
C TYR A 227 36.77 -7.66 -12.97
N ALA A 228 36.56 -6.81 -13.98
CA ALA A 228 36.87 -5.39 -13.83
C ALA A 228 36.02 -4.79 -12.71
N GLY A 229 34.78 -5.29 -12.58
CA GLY A 229 33.80 -4.80 -11.63
C GLY A 229 33.00 -3.63 -12.21
N GLU A 230 31.80 -3.42 -11.70
CA GLU A 230 30.93 -2.31 -12.06
C GLU A 230 30.22 -1.76 -10.84
N VAL A 231 29.93 -0.46 -10.86
CA VAL A 231 29.09 0.23 -9.88
C VAL A 231 27.92 0.87 -10.60
N TYR A 232 26.74 0.70 -10.05
CA TYR A 232 25.49 1.27 -10.54
C TYR A 232 25.02 2.32 -9.55
N LEU A 233 24.82 3.55 -10.03
CA LEU A 233 24.22 4.63 -9.25
C LEU A 233 22.73 4.70 -9.54
N ILE A 234 21.93 4.76 -8.50
CA ILE A 234 20.49 4.98 -8.58
C ILE A 234 20.20 6.28 -7.86
N LEU A 235 19.60 7.23 -8.57
CA LEU A 235 19.20 8.51 -8.02
C LEU A 235 17.90 8.37 -7.22
N GLY A 236 17.91 8.94 -6.02
CA GLY A 236 16.76 9.05 -5.15
C GLY A 236 15.64 9.85 -5.81
N SER A 237 14.39 9.47 -5.57
CA SER A 237 13.25 10.30 -5.94
C SER A 237 11.98 9.84 -5.22
N GLY A 238 10.98 10.71 -5.17
CA GLY A 238 9.62 10.33 -4.71
C GLY A 238 8.90 9.32 -5.61
N GLY A 239 9.49 8.95 -6.75
CA GLY A 239 8.95 7.98 -7.72
C GLY A 239 9.76 6.69 -7.84
N LEU A 240 10.65 6.40 -6.89
CA LEU A 240 11.44 5.17 -6.89
C LEU A 240 10.55 3.92 -6.93
N SER A 241 11.00 2.91 -7.67
CA SER A 241 10.31 1.64 -7.80
C SER A 241 11.28 0.53 -8.17
N SER A 242 10.84 -0.73 -8.08
CA SER A 242 11.63 -1.89 -8.52
C SER A 242 12.08 -1.76 -9.98
N ALA A 243 13.35 -2.05 -10.25
CA ALA A 243 13.93 -1.93 -11.59
C ALA A 243 15.09 -2.91 -11.82
N SER A 244 15.57 -3.01 -13.06
CA SER A 244 16.86 -3.65 -13.34
C SER A 244 17.97 -2.62 -13.24
N LEU A 245 19.15 -3.02 -12.76
CA LEU A 245 20.35 -2.16 -12.78
C LEU A 245 20.79 -1.78 -14.20
N ALA A 246 20.23 -2.41 -15.24
CA ALA A 246 20.42 -1.97 -16.62
C ALA A 246 19.84 -0.57 -16.90
N SER A 247 18.90 -0.10 -16.08
CA SER A 247 18.33 1.25 -16.14
C SER A 247 18.82 2.17 -15.03
N ALA A 248 19.95 1.83 -14.37
CA ALA A 248 20.59 2.73 -13.41
C ALA A 248 20.97 4.07 -14.08
N ASP A 249 20.91 5.16 -13.32
CA ASP A 249 21.17 6.51 -13.81
C ASP A 249 22.63 6.69 -14.25
N ALA A 250 23.56 6.05 -13.55
CA ALA A 250 24.93 5.90 -14.00
C ALA A 250 25.42 4.45 -13.86
N ARG A 251 26.27 4.05 -14.80
CA ARG A 251 26.98 2.77 -14.81
C ARG A 251 28.46 3.03 -14.99
N ILE A 252 29.23 2.73 -13.94
CA ILE A 252 30.66 3.01 -13.85
C ILE A 252 31.41 1.70 -13.94
N ALA A 253 32.11 1.48 -15.05
CA ALA A 253 32.94 0.29 -15.23
C ALA A 253 34.28 0.43 -14.50
N GLY A 254 34.78 -0.69 -13.96
CA GLY A 254 36.14 -0.77 -13.44
C GLY A 254 37.19 -0.46 -14.50
N GLU A 255 38.36 -0.01 -14.06
CA GLU A 255 39.44 0.44 -14.94
C GLU A 255 40.00 -0.69 -15.81
N ALA A 256 40.32 -1.85 -15.21
CA ALA A 256 40.85 -2.99 -15.95
C ALA A 256 40.29 -4.36 -15.45
N PRO A 257 40.26 -5.39 -16.32
CA PRO A 257 39.83 -6.74 -15.93
C PRO A 257 40.64 -7.30 -14.76
N GLY A 258 39.94 -7.79 -13.74
CA GLY A 258 40.53 -8.40 -12.54
C GLY A 258 40.64 -7.45 -11.35
N ASP A 259 40.43 -6.15 -11.51
CA ASP A 259 40.58 -5.16 -10.42
C ASP A 259 39.49 -5.27 -9.34
N SER A 260 38.35 -5.88 -9.70
CA SER A 260 37.20 -6.09 -8.81
C SER A 260 36.62 -4.79 -8.23
N ALA A 261 36.49 -3.74 -9.05
CA ALA A 261 35.86 -2.50 -8.65
C ALA A 261 34.39 -2.69 -8.20
N GLY A 262 33.94 -1.92 -7.22
CA GLY A 262 32.62 -2.12 -6.62
C GLY A 262 32.56 -3.34 -5.70
N TYR A 263 33.72 -3.84 -5.25
CA TYR A 263 33.79 -4.80 -4.14
C TYR A 263 33.31 -4.17 -2.83
N PHE A 264 33.57 -2.87 -2.68
CA PHE A 264 33.06 -2.02 -1.64
C PHE A 264 32.63 -0.69 -2.26
N VAL A 265 31.55 -0.09 -1.75
CA VAL A 265 31.09 1.25 -2.11
C VAL A 265 30.69 1.98 -0.84
N SER A 266 30.92 3.29 -0.78
CA SER A 266 30.43 4.16 0.29
C SER A 266 30.24 5.58 -0.24
N SER A 267 29.50 6.41 0.49
CA SER A 267 29.67 7.86 0.38
C SER A 267 31.10 8.23 0.77
N ALA A 268 31.66 9.24 0.12
CA ALA A 268 32.86 9.96 0.52
C ALA A 268 32.53 11.21 1.37
N GLY A 269 31.25 11.61 1.45
CA GLY A 269 30.87 12.95 1.89
C GLY A 269 31.14 13.97 0.79
N ASP A 270 31.09 15.26 1.13
CA ASP A 270 31.43 16.36 0.21
C ASP A 270 32.91 16.73 0.40
N VAL A 271 33.79 16.11 -0.39
CA VAL A 271 35.25 16.20 -0.17
C VAL A 271 35.86 17.46 -0.78
N ASP A 272 35.13 18.16 -1.66
CA ASP A 272 35.58 19.40 -2.29
C ASP A 272 34.72 20.63 -1.96
N ALA A 273 33.74 20.46 -1.09
CA ALA A 273 32.79 21.46 -0.60
C ALA A 273 31.99 22.13 -1.72
N ASP A 274 31.63 21.38 -2.76
CA ASP A 274 30.81 21.87 -3.88
C ASP A 274 29.30 21.75 -3.63
N GLY A 275 28.90 21.09 -2.54
CA GLY A 275 27.53 20.89 -2.10
C GLY A 275 26.89 19.61 -2.62
N TYR A 276 27.65 18.73 -3.29
CA TYR A 276 27.24 17.41 -3.70
C TYR A 276 28.01 16.37 -2.90
N ASP A 277 27.32 15.32 -2.42
CA ASP A 277 28.05 14.20 -1.82
C ASP A 277 28.81 13.44 -2.91
N ASP A 278 29.95 12.84 -2.56
CA ASP A 278 30.82 12.12 -3.48
C ASP A 278 30.74 10.59 -3.31
N LEU A 279 31.14 9.87 -4.36
CA LEU A 279 31.11 8.42 -4.41
C LEU A 279 32.52 7.82 -4.22
N PHE A 280 32.64 6.87 -3.28
CA PHE A 280 33.87 6.16 -3.00
C PHE A 280 33.78 4.68 -3.37
N ILE A 281 34.69 4.20 -4.23
CA ILE A 281 34.64 2.86 -4.82
C ILE A 281 35.93 2.09 -4.55
N GLY A 282 35.78 0.88 -4.00
CA GLY A 282 36.90 -0.03 -3.72
C GLY A 282 37.16 -1.02 -4.85
N ALA A 283 38.44 -1.24 -5.17
CA ALA A 283 38.93 -2.25 -6.11
C ALA A 283 40.15 -2.99 -5.50
N PRO A 284 39.94 -3.91 -4.56
CA PRO A 284 41.01 -4.51 -3.78
C PRO A 284 41.96 -5.44 -4.55
N ALA A 285 41.59 -5.84 -5.78
CA ALA A 285 42.44 -6.68 -6.63
C ALA A 285 43.27 -5.86 -7.64
N GLU A 286 43.10 -4.53 -7.65
CA GLU A 286 43.92 -3.61 -8.44
C GLU A 286 45.42 -3.85 -8.19
N SER A 287 46.19 -3.84 -9.28
CA SER A 287 47.58 -4.31 -9.27
C SER A 287 48.63 -3.32 -9.81
N THR A 288 48.29 -2.03 -9.98
CA THR A 288 49.22 -1.01 -10.49
C THR A 288 50.41 -0.82 -9.56
N ALA A 289 50.18 -0.70 -8.25
CA ALA A 289 51.26 -0.49 -7.29
C ALA A 289 52.05 -1.79 -6.98
N ALA A 290 51.33 -2.89 -6.78
CA ALA A 290 51.86 -4.24 -6.65
C ALA A 290 50.72 -5.25 -6.84
N ASN A 291 51.03 -6.53 -7.04
CA ASN A 291 50.00 -7.56 -7.19
C ASN A 291 49.00 -7.55 -6.01
N ASN A 292 47.73 -7.28 -6.32
CA ASN A 292 46.64 -7.11 -5.36
C ASN A 292 46.99 -6.12 -4.24
N ALA A 293 47.66 -5.02 -4.58
CA ALA A 293 47.83 -3.92 -3.63
C ALA A 293 46.48 -3.28 -3.29
N GLY A 294 45.56 -3.31 -4.25
CA GLY A 294 44.25 -2.72 -4.16
C GLY A 294 44.30 -1.21 -4.41
N ALA A 295 43.14 -0.65 -4.71
CA ALA A 295 42.94 0.78 -4.87
C ALA A 295 41.56 1.20 -4.37
N ALA A 296 41.43 2.48 -4.06
CA ALA A 296 40.16 3.16 -3.88
C ALA A 296 40.05 4.29 -4.92
N TYR A 297 38.84 4.57 -5.40
CA TYR A 297 38.57 5.59 -6.41
C TYR A 297 37.53 6.56 -5.89
N LEU A 298 37.87 7.85 -5.95
CA LEU A 298 36.97 8.94 -5.62
C LEU A 298 36.32 9.47 -6.91
N VAL A 299 35.01 9.47 -6.93
CA VAL A 299 34.19 9.97 -8.03
C VAL A 299 33.35 11.12 -7.51
N MET A 300 33.60 12.33 -8.01
CA MET A 300 32.88 13.51 -7.54
C MET A 300 31.40 13.47 -7.94
N GLY A 301 30.50 13.90 -7.05
CA GLY A 301 29.07 14.01 -7.29
C GLY A 301 28.76 14.87 -8.52
N SER A 302 29.38 16.05 -8.58
CA SER A 302 29.26 16.99 -9.70
C SER A 302 29.72 16.43 -11.06
N ALA A 303 30.56 15.39 -11.08
CA ALA A 303 31.04 14.74 -12.30
C ALA A 303 30.04 13.72 -12.89
N LEU A 304 29.02 13.28 -12.13
CA LEU A 304 28.09 12.24 -12.57
C LEU A 304 27.08 12.73 -13.62
N GLY A 305 26.90 14.05 -13.74
CA GLY A 305 26.26 14.69 -14.90
C GLY A 305 27.13 14.71 -16.18
N VAL A 306 28.39 14.28 -16.10
CA VAL A 306 29.41 14.42 -17.15
C VAL A 306 29.99 13.06 -17.57
N SER A 307 29.23 12.25 -18.32
CA SER A 307 29.71 11.06 -19.07
C SER A 307 30.76 10.15 -18.39
N LEU A 308 30.76 10.04 -17.06
CA LEU A 308 31.65 9.15 -16.34
C LEU A 308 31.09 7.73 -16.47
N ASN A 309 31.79 6.90 -17.23
CA ASN A 309 31.40 5.52 -17.48
C ASN A 309 32.52 4.52 -17.17
N ASN A 310 33.69 5.00 -16.75
CA ASN A 310 34.81 4.16 -16.35
C ASN A 310 35.66 4.82 -15.25
N LEU A 311 36.18 4.02 -14.31
CA LEU A 311 37.02 4.51 -13.21
C LEU A 311 38.36 5.10 -13.63
N SER A 312 38.82 4.88 -14.88
CA SER A 312 39.94 5.63 -15.44
C SER A 312 39.68 7.15 -15.54
N GLN A 313 38.42 7.57 -15.40
CA GLN A 313 37.97 8.96 -15.40
C GLN A 313 37.68 9.49 -13.98
N ALA A 314 37.87 8.66 -12.94
CA ALA A 314 37.69 9.10 -11.55
C ALA A 314 38.65 10.24 -11.22
N GLU A 315 38.23 11.16 -10.35
CA GLU A 315 39.02 12.35 -9.99
C GLU A 315 40.29 11.95 -9.25
N ALA A 316 40.20 10.95 -8.37
CA ALA A 316 41.37 10.39 -7.70
C ALA A 316 41.38 8.86 -7.68
N LYS A 317 42.59 8.31 -7.78
CA LYS A 317 42.91 6.89 -7.56
C LYS A 317 43.92 6.78 -6.43
N LEU A 318 43.51 6.21 -5.30
CA LEU A 318 44.32 6.02 -4.11
C LEU A 318 44.85 4.58 -4.10
N LEU A 319 46.16 4.42 -4.31
CA LEU A 319 46.81 3.12 -4.47
C LEU A 319 47.26 2.52 -3.13
N GLY A 320 47.09 1.22 -2.96
CA GLY A 320 47.68 0.47 -1.85
C GLY A 320 49.20 0.40 -1.90
N GLU A 321 49.84 0.26 -0.74
CA GLU A 321 51.30 0.40 -0.61
C GLU A 321 52.11 -0.87 -0.97
N GLY A 322 51.48 -2.05 -1.02
CA GLY A 322 52.22 -3.31 -1.10
C GLY A 322 51.39 -4.51 -1.54
N LYS A 323 52.09 -5.58 -1.92
CA LYS A 323 51.49 -6.81 -2.46
C LYS A 323 50.49 -7.42 -1.47
N LYS A 324 49.28 -7.73 -1.95
CA LYS A 324 48.19 -8.33 -1.16
C LYS A 324 47.75 -7.49 0.06
N HIS A 325 47.97 -6.18 0.04
CA HIS A 325 47.48 -5.31 1.10
C HIS A 325 45.95 -5.10 1.01
N SER A 326 45.38 -5.27 -0.18
CA SER A 326 43.94 -5.14 -0.45
C SER A 326 43.36 -3.80 -0.01
N ALA A 327 44.05 -2.69 -0.33
CA ALA A 327 43.48 -1.36 -0.13
C ALA A 327 42.15 -1.24 -0.91
N GLY A 328 41.13 -0.66 -0.30
CA GLY A 328 39.79 -0.59 -0.90
C GLY A 328 38.90 -1.81 -0.60
N ASP A 329 39.31 -2.71 0.30
CA ASP A 329 38.40 -3.72 0.87
C ASP A 329 37.30 -3.07 1.72
N TYR A 330 37.63 -1.97 2.42
CA TYR A 330 36.72 -1.23 3.30
C TYR A 330 36.96 0.26 3.15
N LEU A 331 35.90 1.02 2.99
CA LEU A 331 35.93 2.48 2.79
C LEU A 331 34.93 3.14 3.73
N SER A 332 35.19 4.38 4.12
CA SER A 332 34.26 5.23 4.86
C SER A 332 34.62 6.69 4.66
N SER A 333 33.63 7.57 4.62
CA SER A 333 33.87 8.98 4.98
C SER A 333 34.25 9.06 6.46
N ALA A 334 35.19 9.94 6.79
CA ALA A 334 35.57 10.29 8.15
C ALA A 334 34.83 11.55 8.63
N GLY A 335 34.12 12.24 7.73
CA GLY A 335 33.74 13.63 7.86
C GLY A 335 34.95 14.56 7.91
N ASP A 336 34.74 15.84 8.15
CA ASP A 336 35.82 16.80 8.42
C ASP A 336 36.47 16.54 9.80
N VAL A 337 37.56 15.77 9.83
CA VAL A 337 38.25 15.42 11.08
C VAL A 337 39.22 16.50 11.54
N ASN A 338 39.51 17.48 10.69
CA ASN A 338 40.57 18.46 10.91
C ASN A 338 40.05 19.90 11.06
N GLY A 339 38.79 20.16 10.74
CA GLY A 339 38.09 21.42 10.85
C GLY A 339 38.30 22.37 9.66
N ASP A 340 38.67 21.90 8.47
CA ASP A 340 38.90 22.73 7.29
C ASP A 340 37.67 22.88 6.38
N GLY A 341 36.60 22.16 6.68
CA GLY A 341 35.33 22.20 5.96
C GLY A 341 35.25 21.25 4.77
N LEU A 342 36.20 20.33 4.61
CA LEU A 342 36.16 19.26 3.61
C LEU A 342 35.99 17.91 4.30
N ASP A 343 35.17 17.01 3.76
CA ASP A 343 35.07 15.67 4.31
C ASP A 343 36.32 14.83 4.00
N ASP A 344 36.87 14.17 5.04
CA ASP A 344 38.06 13.35 4.93
C ASP A 344 37.71 11.86 4.68
N LEU A 345 38.67 11.08 4.21
CA LEU A 345 38.46 9.70 3.76
C LEU A 345 39.21 8.67 4.62
N LEU A 346 38.56 7.54 4.88
CA LEU A 346 39.18 6.36 5.49
C LEU A 346 39.28 5.20 4.50
N ILE A 347 40.47 4.62 4.42
CA ILE A 347 40.76 3.44 3.56
C ILE A 347 41.32 2.32 4.42
N GLY A 348 40.65 1.17 4.42
CA GLY A 348 41.15 -0.07 5.00
C GLY A 348 42.02 -0.85 4.02
N ALA A 349 43.15 -1.36 4.52
CA ALA A 349 44.00 -2.34 3.85
C ALA A 349 44.30 -3.50 4.84
N PRO A 350 43.36 -4.44 5.02
CA PRO A 350 43.46 -5.47 6.05
C PRO A 350 44.65 -6.42 5.84
N GLY A 351 45.17 -6.53 4.61
CA GLY A 351 46.35 -7.34 4.30
C GLY A 351 47.68 -6.62 4.52
N ALA A 352 47.68 -5.34 4.88
CA ALA A 352 48.90 -4.56 5.02
C ALA A 352 49.77 -5.04 6.19
N PHE A 353 51.08 -5.22 5.95
CA PHE A 353 52.08 -5.47 6.99
C PHE A 353 51.76 -6.63 7.95
N ASP A 354 51.04 -7.65 7.49
CA ASP A 354 50.56 -8.81 8.28
C ASP A 354 49.71 -8.45 9.53
N THR A 355 49.35 -7.18 9.70
CA THR A 355 48.62 -6.64 10.87
C THR A 355 47.41 -5.79 10.48
N GLY A 356 47.27 -5.48 9.20
CA GLY A 356 46.31 -4.52 8.67
C GLY A 356 46.77 -3.08 8.85
N ALA A 357 46.22 -2.20 8.01
CA ALA A 357 46.37 -0.75 8.16
C ALA A 357 45.05 -0.05 7.83
N ALA A 358 44.84 1.11 8.45
CA ALA A 358 43.82 2.07 8.08
C ALA A 358 44.51 3.40 7.78
N TYR A 359 44.10 4.06 6.70
CA TYR A 359 44.66 5.32 6.25
C TYR A 359 43.59 6.39 6.31
N LEU A 360 43.94 7.53 6.89
CA LEU A 360 43.18 8.77 6.78
C LEU A 360 43.80 9.59 5.64
N VAL A 361 42.97 10.02 4.71
CA VAL A 361 43.34 10.92 3.61
C VAL A 361 42.48 12.17 3.75
N LEU A 362 43.11 13.34 3.76
CA LEU A 362 42.37 14.59 3.92
C LEU A 362 41.78 15.05 2.59
N GLY A 363 40.63 15.74 2.66
CA GLY A 363 39.99 16.42 1.52
C GLY A 363 40.84 17.55 0.93
#